data_AF-A0A9E9NU03-F1
#
_entry.id   AF-A0A9E9NU03-F1
#
_cell.length_a   1.000
_cell.length_b   1.000
_cell.length_c   1.000
_cell.angle_alpha   90.00
_cell.angle_beta   90.00
_cell.angle_gamma   90.00
#
_symmetry.space_group_name_H-M   'P 1'
#
loop_
_entity.id
_entity.type
_entity.pdbx_description
1 polymer ?
#
loop_
_entity_poly.entity_id
_entity_poly.type
_entity_poly.pdbx_seq_one_letter_code
_entity_poly.pdbx_strand_id
1 'polypeptide(L)'
;MAIVKCKVCGEEIEETIPKCPRCDSLGPKRGKKIRLILLCVMVVILAFLGLGFYLKMNEVEKPYEEVLKEKLDAKLSQRGLTAMLLLRSRLDNPDSMQLISSIANEDGSVLCFEFTETDVSGKKKKSKAAFVDGELNRTEVGWRLFCVGKSMRPITVKKQPM
;
A
#
# COMPACT_ATOMS: atom_id res chain seq x y z
N MET A 1 15.59 -7.85 -55.73
CA MET A 1 16.50 -6.82 -55.18
C MET A 1 16.13 -5.52 -55.85
N ALA A 2 15.76 -4.48 -55.10
CA ALA A 2 15.36 -3.20 -55.67
C ALA A 2 16.60 -2.31 -55.79
N ILE A 3 16.88 -1.87 -57.01
CA ILE A 3 17.94 -0.91 -57.32
C ILE A 3 17.34 0.48 -57.20
N VAL A 4 17.97 1.34 -56.40
CA VAL A 4 17.51 2.71 -56.14
C VAL A 4 18.64 3.68 -56.47
N LYS A 5 18.30 4.84 -57.04
CA LYS A 5 19.32 5.85 -57.37
C LYS A 5 19.77 6.60 -56.12
N CYS A 6 21.07 6.78 -55.97
CA CYS A 6 21.63 7.62 -54.93
C CYS A 6 21.12 9.05 -55.10
N LYS A 7 20.60 9.66 -54.03
CA LYS A 7 20.07 11.04 -54.07
C LYS A 7 21.13 12.11 -54.36
N VAL A 8 22.40 11.80 -54.17
CA VAL A 8 23.51 12.77 -54.30
C VAL A 8 24.25 12.59 -55.63
N CYS A 9 24.68 11.38 -55.96
CA CYS A 9 25.46 11.13 -57.18
C CYS A 9 24.67 10.50 -58.33
N GLY A 10 23.38 10.17 -58.14
CA GLY A 10 22.50 9.64 -59.19
C GLY A 10 22.76 8.19 -59.61
N GLU A 11 23.83 7.57 -59.10
CA GLU A 11 24.23 6.20 -59.41
C GLU A 11 23.22 5.17 -58.88
N GLU A 12 23.07 4.07 -59.61
CA GLU A 12 22.24 2.94 -59.23
C GLU A 12 22.91 2.12 -58.11
N ILE A 13 22.31 2.13 -56.92
CA ILE A 13 22.80 1.40 -55.75
C ILE A 13 21.73 0.43 -55.24
N GLU A 14 22.17 -0.66 -54.61
CA GLU A 14 21.23 -1.57 -53.94
C GLU A 14 20.63 -0.91 -52.69
N GLU A 15 19.32 -1.08 -52.48
CA GLU A 15 18.57 -0.51 -51.34
C GLU A 15 19.06 -1.02 -49.96
N THR A 16 19.92 -2.04 -49.95
CA THR A 16 20.50 -2.66 -48.74
C THR A 16 21.78 -1.99 -48.25
N ILE A 17 22.43 -1.13 -49.05
CA ILE A 17 23.74 -0.59 -48.73
C ILE A 17 23.60 0.67 -47.84
N PRO A 18 24.27 0.72 -46.66
CA PRO A 18 24.14 1.82 -45.70
C PRO A 18 24.76 3.14 -46.17
N LYS A 19 25.76 3.11 -47.06
CA LYS A 19 26.42 4.28 -47.65
C LYS A 19 26.69 4.06 -49.13
N CYS A 20 26.59 5.11 -49.95
CA CYS A 20 26.92 5.01 -51.37
C CYS A 20 28.44 4.80 -51.55
N PRO A 21 28.90 3.77 -52.27
CA PRO A 21 30.34 3.49 -52.43
C PRO A 21 31.10 4.56 -53.22
N ARG A 22 30.39 5.44 -53.94
CA ARG A 22 31.01 6.46 -54.81
C ARG A 22 31.09 7.86 -54.21
N CYS A 23 30.13 8.25 -53.38
CA CYS A 23 30.06 9.58 -52.77
C CYS A 23 29.99 9.57 -51.23
N ASP A 24 30.07 8.39 -50.62
CA ASP A 24 29.99 8.12 -49.17
C ASP A 24 28.75 8.69 -48.45
N SER A 25 27.76 9.15 -49.23
CA SER A 25 26.50 9.67 -48.71
C SER A 25 25.64 8.56 -48.08
N LEU A 26 24.88 8.91 -47.03
CA LEU A 26 23.98 7.98 -46.33
C LEU A 26 22.91 7.44 -47.30
N GLY A 27 22.83 6.12 -47.42
CA GLY A 27 21.85 5.43 -48.25
C GLY A 27 20.40 5.70 -47.82
N PRO A 28 19.41 5.39 -48.67
CA PRO A 28 18.00 5.63 -48.38
C PRO A 28 17.58 4.89 -47.09
N LYS A 29 17.21 5.66 -46.07
CA LYS A 29 16.89 5.13 -44.73
C LYS A 29 15.70 4.16 -44.81
N ARG A 30 15.85 2.95 -44.29
CA ARG A 30 14.77 1.96 -44.05
C ARG A 30 13.77 2.46 -43.00
N GLY A 31 13.04 3.53 -43.30
CA GLY A 31 12.18 4.26 -42.37
C GLY A 31 10.79 3.65 -42.15
N LYS A 32 10.34 2.71 -43.00
CA LYS A 32 8.98 2.16 -42.91
C LYS A 32 8.74 1.30 -41.67
N LYS A 33 9.73 0.48 -41.27
CA LYS A 33 9.62 -0.39 -40.08
C LYS A 33 9.66 0.41 -38.77
N ILE A 34 10.53 1.41 -38.69
CA ILE A 34 10.67 2.27 -37.49
C ILE A 34 9.42 3.16 -37.33
N ARG A 35 8.86 3.68 -38.43
CA ARG A 35 7.61 4.46 -38.41
C ARG A 35 6.41 3.63 -37.95
N LEU A 36 6.34 2.35 -38.34
CA LEU A 36 5.28 1.43 -37.89
C LEU A 36 5.38 1.15 -36.38
N ILE A 37 6.59 0.89 -35.87
CA ILE A 37 6.82 0.63 -34.44
C ILE A 37 6.43 1.86 -33.60
N LEU A 38 6.85 3.06 -34.02
CA LEU A 38 6.47 4.32 -33.34
C LEU A 38 4.95 4.54 -33.31
N LEU A 39 4.26 4.21 -34.40
CA LEU A 39 2.80 4.34 -34.47
C LEU A 39 2.10 3.35 -33.53
N CYS A 40 2.54 2.09 -33.52
CA CYS A 40 2.02 1.09 -32.57
C CYS A 40 2.22 1.51 -31.11
N VAL A 41 3.41 2.01 -30.75
CA VAL A 41 3.68 2.47 -29.38
C VAL A 41 2.77 3.63 -28.99
N MET A 42 2.55 4.58 -29.90
CA MET A 42 1.69 5.74 -29.64
C MET A 42 0.22 5.32 -29.40
N VAL A 43 -0.29 4.35 -30.17
CA VAL A 43 -1.64 3.80 -29.98
C VAL A 43 -1.77 3.07 -28.63
N VAL A 44 -0.75 2.30 -28.25
CA VAL A 44 -0.74 1.59 -26.95
C VAL A 44 -0.77 2.59 -25.79
N ILE A 45 0.02 3.66 -25.85
CA ILE A 45 0.03 4.71 -24.82
C ILE A 45 -1.35 5.37 -24.70
N LEU A 46 -1.99 5.71 -25.83
CA LEU A 46 -3.33 6.30 -25.82
C LEU A 46 -4.38 5.34 -25.25
N ALA A 47 -4.28 4.04 -25.55
CA ALA A 47 -5.19 3.03 -24.99
C ALA A 47 -5.02 2.90 -23.47
N PHE A 48 -3.79 2.86 -22.97
CA PHE A 48 -3.51 2.81 -21.53
C PHE A 48 -4.00 4.07 -20.80
N LEU A 49 -3.77 5.26 -21.37
CA LEU A 49 -4.24 6.53 -20.79
C LEU A 49 -5.77 6.63 -20.79
N GLY A 50 -6.43 6.21 -21.88
CA GLY A 50 -7.89 6.21 -21.98
C GLY A 50 -8.55 5.28 -20.97
N LEU A 51 -8.03 4.05 -20.81
CA LEU A 51 -8.51 3.11 -19.80
C LEU A 51 -8.31 3.65 -18.37
N GLY A 52 -7.15 4.23 -18.07
CA GLY A 52 -6.88 4.81 -16.76
C GLY A 52 -7.83 5.96 -16.40
N PHE A 53 -8.13 6.84 -17.38
CA PHE A 53 -9.07 7.94 -17.18
C PHE A 53 -10.51 7.43 -16.98
N TYR A 54 -10.94 6.44 -17.76
CA TYR A 54 -12.28 5.84 -17.65
C TYR A 54 -12.49 5.14 -16.30
N LEU A 55 -11.47 4.42 -15.80
CA LEU A 55 -11.54 3.79 -14.48
C LEU A 55 -11.65 4.82 -13.35
N LYS A 56 -10.91 5.93 -13.44
CA LYS A 56 -10.91 6.99 -12.42
C LYS A 56 -12.24 7.76 -12.35
N MET A 57 -12.90 7.97 -13.48
CA MET A 57 -14.22 8.66 -13.52
C MET A 57 -15.36 7.82 -12.91
N ASN A 58 -15.17 6.50 -12.79
CA ASN A 58 -16.13 5.60 -12.13
C ASN A 58 -15.88 5.44 -10.63
N GLU A 59 -14.85 6.07 -10.08
CA GLU A 59 -14.62 6.11 -8.64
C GLU A 59 -15.65 7.07 -8.03
N VAL A 60 -16.80 6.52 -7.62
CA VAL A 60 -17.84 7.26 -6.90
C VAL A 60 -17.19 7.84 -5.65
N GLU A 61 -17.22 9.16 -5.52
CA GLU A 61 -16.70 9.87 -4.36
C GLU A 61 -17.39 9.30 -3.11
N LYS A 62 -16.61 8.61 -2.26
CA LYS A 62 -17.14 7.98 -1.05
C LYS A 62 -17.90 9.05 -0.27
N PRO A 63 -19.11 8.75 0.25
CA PRO A 63 -19.86 9.71 1.05
C PRO A 63 -18.98 10.21 2.19
N TYR A 64 -19.05 11.51 2.48
CA TYR A 64 -18.19 12.19 3.47
C TYR A 64 -18.14 11.46 4.83
N GLU A 65 -19.24 10.85 5.26
CA GLU A 65 -19.31 10.05 6.48
C GLU A 65 -18.39 8.82 6.47
N GLU A 66 -18.27 8.12 5.33
CA GLU A 66 -17.38 6.97 5.21
C GLU A 66 -15.91 7.39 5.30
N VAL A 67 -15.55 8.51 4.67
CA VAL A 67 -14.20 9.07 4.75
C VAL A 67 -13.85 9.50 6.17
N LEU A 68 -14.82 10.08 6.89
CA LEU A 68 -14.63 10.47 8.28
C LEU A 68 -14.45 9.25 9.19
N LYS A 69 -15.27 8.20 9.01
CA LYS A 69 -15.12 6.93 9.74
C LYS A 69 -13.77 6.29 9.46
N GLU A 70 -13.34 6.23 8.21
CA GLU A 70 -12.03 5.66 7.83
C GLU A 70 -10.87 6.40 8.51
N LYS A 71 -10.92 7.73 8.59
CA LYS A 71 -9.92 8.54 9.31
C LYS A 71 -9.95 8.29 10.81
N LEU A 72 -11.13 8.18 11.40
CA LEU A 72 -11.30 7.90 12.83
C LEU A 72 -10.76 6.51 13.18
N ASP A 73 -11.10 5.51 12.37
CA ASP A 73 -10.64 4.13 12.47
C ASP A 73 -9.12 4.04 12.36
N ALA A 74 -8.52 4.77 11.40
CA ALA A 74 -7.07 4.86 11.26
C ALA A 74 -6.41 5.46 12.52
N LYS A 75 -6.96 6.55 13.07
CA LYS A 75 -6.45 7.18 14.30
C LYS A 75 -6.55 6.26 15.50
N LEU A 76 -7.68 5.56 15.65
CA LEU A 76 -7.89 4.57 16.72
C LEU A 76 -6.93 3.38 16.56
N SER A 77 -6.70 2.91 15.33
CA SER A 77 -5.76 1.83 15.07
C SER A 77 -4.33 2.18 15.48
N GLN A 78 -3.90 3.42 15.22
CA GLN A 78 -2.57 3.91 15.62
C GLN A 78 -2.45 4.01 17.14
N ARG A 79 -3.44 4.60 17.82
CA ARG A 79 -3.47 4.66 19.29
C ARG A 79 -3.49 3.27 19.92
N GLY A 80 -4.31 2.38 19.38
CA GLY A 80 -4.36 0.97 19.76
C GLY A 80 -3.01 0.28 19.65
N LEU A 81 -2.29 0.51 18.55
CA LEU A 81 -0.94 -0.02 18.33
C LEU A 81 0.06 0.53 19.35
N THR A 82 0.07 1.84 19.58
CA THR A 82 0.96 2.46 20.58
C THR A 82 0.70 1.90 21.98
N ALA A 83 -0.57 1.83 22.39
CA ALA A 83 -0.95 1.28 23.69
C ALA A 83 -0.62 -0.22 23.79
N MET A 84 -0.80 -0.99 22.72
CA MET A 84 -0.41 -2.41 22.68
C MET A 84 1.10 -2.58 22.84
N LEU A 85 1.92 -1.74 22.19
CA LEU A 85 3.38 -1.79 22.32
C LEU A 85 3.83 -1.40 23.74
N LEU A 86 3.20 -0.39 24.34
CA LEU A 86 3.44 -0.01 25.74
C LEU A 86 3.02 -1.12 26.70
N LEU A 87 1.90 -1.79 26.44
CA LEU A 87 1.48 -2.96 27.22
C LEU A 87 2.52 -4.08 27.09
N ARG A 88 2.95 -4.39 25.87
CA ARG A 88 3.93 -5.44 25.58
C ARG A 88 5.26 -5.21 26.28
N SER A 89 5.74 -3.96 26.35
CA SER A 89 6.99 -3.61 27.04
C SER A 89 6.90 -3.68 28.58
N ARG A 90 5.68 -3.77 29.14
CA ARG A 90 5.43 -3.91 30.58
C ARG A 90 5.18 -5.35 31.02
N LEU A 91 5.33 -6.31 30.10
CA LEU A 91 5.21 -7.74 30.41
C LEU A 91 6.58 -8.33 30.76
N ASP A 92 6.57 -9.37 31.60
CA ASP A 92 7.81 -10.08 31.96
C ASP A 92 8.45 -10.76 30.74
N ASN A 93 7.62 -11.31 29.84
CA ASN A 93 8.03 -11.93 28.58
C ASN A 93 7.32 -11.25 27.39
N PRO A 94 7.84 -10.13 26.87
CA PRO A 94 7.19 -9.34 25.82
C PRO A 94 6.85 -10.15 24.56
N ASP A 95 7.70 -11.08 24.16
CA ASP A 95 7.52 -11.86 22.93
C ASP A 95 6.50 -12.99 23.04
N SER A 96 6.10 -13.32 24.26
CA SER A 96 5.05 -14.30 24.49
C SER A 96 3.64 -13.75 24.27
N MET A 97 3.51 -12.42 24.14
CA MET A 97 2.22 -11.74 24.06
C MET A 97 1.48 -12.09 22.76
N GLN A 98 0.27 -12.63 22.88
CA GLN A 98 -0.62 -12.80 21.73
C GLN A 98 -1.95 -12.10 22.00
N LEU A 99 -2.24 -11.08 21.20
CA LEU A 99 -3.50 -10.34 21.27
C LEU A 99 -4.66 -11.25 20.82
N ILE A 100 -5.69 -11.36 21.66
CA ILE A 100 -6.94 -12.08 21.39
C ILE A 100 -7.97 -11.09 20.85
N SER A 101 -8.18 -9.97 21.55
CA SER A 101 -9.16 -8.96 21.19
C SER A 101 -8.71 -7.57 21.60
N SER A 102 -9.14 -6.56 20.85
CA SER A 102 -8.93 -5.16 21.13
C SER A 102 -10.20 -4.37 20.88
N ILE A 103 -10.64 -3.62 21.88
CA ILE A 103 -11.83 -2.79 21.84
C ILE A 103 -11.48 -1.37 22.30
N ALA A 104 -12.20 -0.38 21.78
CA ALA A 104 -12.00 1.03 22.11
C ALA A 104 -13.33 1.75 22.23
N ASN A 105 -13.37 2.86 22.97
CA ASN A 105 -14.46 3.82 22.84
C ASN A 105 -14.29 4.67 21.56
N GLU A 106 -15.32 5.44 21.19
CA GLU A 106 -15.34 6.25 19.97
C GLU A 106 -14.18 7.24 19.87
N ASP A 107 -13.82 7.87 20.99
CA ASP A 107 -12.74 8.87 21.05
C ASP A 107 -11.35 8.26 21.22
N GLY A 108 -11.26 6.97 21.55
CA GLY A 108 -10.02 6.25 21.82
C GLY A 108 -9.26 6.72 23.06
N SER A 109 -9.95 7.31 24.03
CA SER A 109 -9.42 7.58 25.38
C SER A 109 -9.33 6.30 26.21
N VAL A 110 -10.21 5.32 25.93
CA VAL A 110 -10.22 4.01 26.55
C VAL A 110 -9.91 2.96 25.49
N LEU A 111 -8.85 2.20 25.70
CA LEU A 111 -8.46 1.05 24.89
C LEU A 111 -8.36 -0.17 25.79
N CYS A 112 -9.00 -1.26 25.42
CA CYS A 112 -8.98 -2.49 26.19
C CYS A 112 -8.47 -3.65 25.36
N PHE A 113 -7.61 -4.47 25.96
CA PHE A 113 -6.92 -5.57 25.31
C PHE A 113 -7.11 -6.85 26.11
N GLU A 114 -7.56 -7.90 25.44
CA GLU A 114 -7.45 -9.27 25.94
C GLU A 114 -6.31 -9.96 25.20
N PHE A 115 -5.43 -10.62 25.95
CA PHE A 115 -4.24 -11.24 25.38
C PHE A 115 -3.81 -12.47 26.19
N THR A 116 -2.98 -13.31 25.60
CA THR A 116 -2.23 -14.32 26.33
C THR A 116 -0.82 -13.82 26.61
N GLU A 117 -0.25 -14.20 27.75
CA GLU A 117 1.14 -13.92 28.11
C GLU A 117 1.73 -15.12 28.87
N THR A 118 3.05 -15.24 28.84
CA THR A 118 3.80 -16.22 29.65
C THR A 118 4.36 -15.50 30.88
N ASP A 119 4.05 -16.00 32.08
CA ASP A 119 4.59 -15.46 33.33
C ASP A 119 6.07 -15.81 33.54
N VAL A 120 6.67 -15.26 34.60
CA VAL A 120 8.06 -15.56 35.02
C VAL A 120 8.31 -17.06 35.28
N SER A 121 7.26 -17.85 35.55
CA SER A 121 7.34 -19.29 35.77
C SER A 121 7.16 -20.11 34.49
N GLY A 122 7.04 -19.46 33.33
CA GLY A 122 6.86 -20.13 32.05
C GLY A 122 5.42 -20.59 31.77
N LYS A 123 4.44 -20.27 32.62
CA LYS A 123 3.04 -20.64 32.40
C LYS A 123 2.33 -19.61 31.53
N LYS A 124 1.61 -20.10 30.52
CA LYS A 124 0.72 -19.28 29.70
C LYS A 124 -0.57 -18.98 30.46
N LYS A 125 -0.95 -17.70 30.54
CA LYS A 125 -2.22 -17.25 31.12
C LYS A 125 -2.90 -16.25 30.20
N LYS A 126 -4.23 -16.15 30.35
CA LYS A 126 -5.03 -15.10 29.73
C LYS A 126 -5.04 -13.89 30.65
N SER A 127 -4.78 -12.72 30.10
CA SER A 127 -4.69 -11.46 30.81
C SER A 127 -5.51 -10.39 30.10
N LYS A 128 -5.90 -9.40 30.88
CA LYS A 128 -6.71 -8.27 30.46
C LYS A 128 -6.04 -6.98 30.88
N ALA A 129 -6.17 -5.95 30.05
CA ALA A 129 -5.67 -4.63 30.35
C ALA A 129 -6.62 -3.58 29.79
N ALA A 130 -6.84 -2.54 30.58
CA ALA A 130 -7.47 -1.29 30.18
C ALA A 130 -6.39 -0.20 30.10
N PHE A 131 -6.48 0.65 29.10
CA PHE A 131 -5.61 1.79 28.91
C PHE A 131 -6.50 3.02 28.84
N VAL A 132 -6.40 3.90 29.85
CA VAL A 132 -7.30 5.04 30.05
C VAL A 132 -6.46 6.29 30.09
N ASP A 133 -6.67 7.20 29.14
CA ASP A 133 -5.99 8.50 29.07
C ASP A 133 -4.44 8.44 29.16
N GLY A 134 -3.84 7.35 28.67
CA GLY A 134 -2.39 7.15 28.71
C GLY A 134 -1.91 6.23 29.84
N GLU A 135 -2.78 5.88 30.78
CA GLU A 135 -2.45 5.05 31.93
C GLU A 135 -2.86 3.60 31.74
N LEU A 136 -1.96 2.68 32.05
CA LEU A 136 -2.20 1.24 31.96
C LEU A 136 -2.76 0.69 33.27
N ASN A 137 -3.96 0.13 33.23
CA ASN A 137 -4.60 -0.57 34.33
C ASN A 137 -4.83 -2.05 33.98
N ARG A 138 -4.13 -2.95 34.69
CA ARG A 138 -4.21 -4.41 34.49
C ARG A 138 -5.16 -5.12 35.46
N THR A 139 -5.87 -4.37 36.31
CA THR A 139 -6.75 -4.96 37.33
C THR A 139 -8.08 -5.37 36.73
N GLU A 140 -8.71 -6.39 37.34
CA GLU A 140 -10.06 -6.80 36.94
C GLU A 140 -11.10 -5.69 37.19
N VAL A 141 -10.89 -4.88 38.24
CA VAL A 141 -11.73 -3.72 38.54
C VAL A 141 -11.64 -2.68 37.42
N GLY A 142 -10.43 -2.35 36.97
CA GLY A 142 -10.22 -1.46 35.83
C GLY A 142 -10.91 -1.98 34.57
N TRP A 143 -10.80 -3.29 34.29
CA TRP A 143 -11.51 -3.89 33.16
C TRP A 143 -13.03 -3.70 33.26
N ARG A 144 -13.63 -4.02 34.41
CA ARG A 144 -15.09 -3.92 34.58
C ARG A 144 -15.60 -2.49 34.48
N LEU A 145 -14.82 -1.52 34.97
CA LEU A 145 -15.18 -0.10 34.93
C LEU A 145 -15.15 0.47 33.51
N PHE A 146 -14.12 0.14 32.73
CA PHE A 146 -13.86 0.84 31.47
C PHE A 146 -14.20 0.02 30.22
N CYS A 147 -14.20 -1.32 30.30
CA CYS A 147 -14.22 -2.19 29.12
C CYS A 147 -15.54 -2.95 28.90
N VAL A 148 -16.52 -2.82 29.82
CA VAL A 148 -17.82 -3.51 29.76
C VAL A 148 -18.95 -2.59 29.25
N GLY A 149 -18.63 -1.33 28.93
CA GLY A 149 -19.59 -0.34 28.47
C GLY A 149 -20.15 -0.60 27.06
N LYS A 150 -21.38 -0.15 26.81
CA LYS A 150 -22.08 -0.27 25.51
C LYS A 150 -21.43 0.53 24.37
N SER A 151 -20.57 1.50 24.69
CA SER A 151 -19.88 2.38 23.73
C SER A 151 -18.56 1.79 23.22
N MET A 152 -18.23 0.55 23.59
CA MET A 152 -17.01 -0.11 23.15
C MET A 152 -17.21 -0.77 21.80
N ARG A 153 -16.29 -0.52 20.87
CA ARG A 153 -16.27 -1.09 19.52
C ARG A 153 -14.95 -1.82 19.26
N PRO A 154 -14.97 -2.92 18.49
CA PRO A 154 -13.74 -3.60 18.10
C PRO A 154 -12.86 -2.66 17.27
N ILE A 155 -11.55 -2.73 17.51
CA ILE A 155 -10.55 -2.03 16.70
C ILE A 155 -9.56 -3.03 16.14
N THR A 156 -9.09 -2.79 14.93
CA THR A 156 -8.02 -3.58 14.33
C THR A 156 -6.69 -2.95 14.69
N VAL A 157 -5.92 -3.61 15.56
CA VAL A 157 -4.52 -3.27 15.79
C VAL A 157 -3.69 -4.04 14.77
N LYS A 158 -3.15 -3.35 13.77
CA LYS A 158 -2.26 -3.99 12.79
C LYS A 158 -1.06 -4.55 13.54
N LYS A 159 -0.81 -5.86 13.45
CA LYS A 159 0.46 -6.43 13.88
C LYS A 159 1.54 -5.80 13.02
N GLN A 160 2.42 -4.99 13.61
CA GLN A 160 3.64 -4.61 12.92
C GLN A 160 4.50 -5.88 12.82
N PRO A 161 4.90 -6.31 11.60
CA PRO A 161 6.00 -7.25 11.50
C PRO A 161 7.23 -6.55 12.08
N MET A 162 7.77 -7.10 13.18
CA MET A 162 9.11 -6.75 13.65
C MET A 162 10.13 -7.44 12.77
#